data_AF-A0A1I5D1I0-F1
#
_entry.id   AF-A0A1I5D1I0-F1
#
_cell.length_a   1.000
_cell.length_b   1.000
_cell.length_c   1.000
_cell.angle_alpha   90.00
_cell.angle_beta   90.00
_cell.angle_gamma   90.00
#
_symmetry.space_group_name_H-M   'P 1'
#
loop_
_entity.id
_entity.type
_entity.pdbx_description
1 polymer ?
#
loop_
_entity_poly.entity_id
_entity_poly.type
_entity_poly.pdbx_seq_one_letter_code
_entity_poly.pdbx_strand_id
1 'polypeptide(L)'
;MKRLFLIALALVTLQMTAQDRKHMSKKGERVENMQSYTPEEMAELQTKKMTLALDLTESQQKQVMALNLENAKERKAIMEKRQEMKKEEEASLSKEDKLKMKNNMLDKQIAMKSKMKKILNDEQYSKWENLQEERMKKGYDSKKQKRRRK
;
A
#
# COMPACT_ATOMS: atom_id res chain seq x y z
N MET A 1 -43.54 27.74 -31.87
CA MET A 1 -43.08 26.35 -31.59
C MET A 1 -42.04 25.82 -32.60
N LYS A 2 -41.03 26.62 -33.00
CA LYS A 2 -39.90 26.12 -33.83
C LYS A 2 -38.52 26.56 -33.31
N ARG A 3 -38.48 27.44 -32.29
CA ARG A 3 -37.22 27.93 -31.68
C ARG A 3 -36.88 27.28 -30.34
N LEU A 4 -37.78 26.47 -29.79
CA LEU A 4 -37.52 25.69 -28.56
C LEU A 4 -36.74 24.39 -28.85
N PHE A 5 -36.84 23.86 -30.07
CA PHE A 5 -36.06 22.68 -30.49
C PHE A 5 -34.55 22.96 -30.60
N LEU A 6 -34.16 24.20 -30.93
CA LEU A 6 -32.73 24.57 -31.05
C LEU A 6 -32.05 24.71 -29.68
N ILE A 7 -32.79 25.07 -28.62
CA ILE A 7 -32.24 25.16 -27.26
C ILE A 7 -32.11 23.75 -26.64
N ALA A 8 -33.04 22.85 -26.96
CA ALA A 8 -32.96 21.45 -26.54
C ALA A 8 -31.78 20.71 -27.19
N LEU A 9 -31.43 21.03 -28.45
CA LEU A 9 -30.27 20.43 -29.12
C LEU A 9 -28.92 20.94 -28.60
N ALA A 10 -28.87 22.17 -28.05
CA ALA A 10 -27.65 22.75 -27.49
C ALA A 10 -27.30 22.21 -26.09
N LEU A 11 -28.29 21.67 -25.35
CA LEU A 11 -28.07 21.10 -24.01
C LEU A 11 -27.58 19.64 -24.03
N VAL A 12 -27.73 18.94 -25.15
CA VAL A 12 -27.28 17.53 -25.30
C VAL A 12 -25.79 17.45 -25.67
N THR A 13 -25.23 18.44 -26.35
CA THR A 13 -23.82 18.43 -26.79
C THR A 13 -22.82 18.73 -25.66
N LEU A 14 -23.25 19.31 -24.54
CA LEU A 14 -22.40 19.57 -23.37
C LEU A 14 -22.22 18.36 -22.44
N GLN A 15 -22.94 17.25 -22.64
CA GLN A 15 -22.83 16.07 -21.77
C GLN A 15 -21.85 14.99 -22.26
N MET A 16 -21.26 15.14 -23.45
CA MET A 16 -20.38 14.10 -24.05
C MET A 16 -18.88 14.24 -23.76
N THR A 17 -18.42 15.12 -22.85
CA THR A 17 -16.98 15.21 -22.49
C THR A 17 -16.66 14.82 -21.05
N ALA A 18 -17.61 14.25 -20.30
CA ALA A 18 -17.44 13.96 -18.87
C ALA A 18 -17.11 12.49 -18.50
N GLN A 19 -17.07 11.56 -19.45
CA GLN A 19 -16.96 10.12 -19.12
C GLN A 19 -15.55 9.49 -19.17
N ASP A 20 -14.50 10.19 -19.62
CA ASP A 20 -13.18 9.54 -19.78
C ASP A 20 -12.09 9.88 -18.75
N ARG A 21 -12.44 10.52 -17.61
CA ARG A 21 -11.44 10.86 -16.57
C ARG A 21 -11.67 10.26 -15.18
N LYS A 22 -12.62 9.33 -15.00
CA LYS A 22 -12.97 8.82 -13.65
C LYS A 22 -12.24 7.55 -13.18
N HIS A 23 -11.28 7.01 -13.94
CA HIS A 23 -10.58 5.80 -13.53
C HIS A 23 -9.10 5.94 -13.13
N MET A 24 -8.53 7.16 -13.17
CA MET A 24 -7.13 7.40 -12.79
C MET A 24 -6.89 8.18 -11.49
N SER A 25 -7.86 8.89 -10.91
CA SER A 25 -7.57 9.76 -9.74
C SER A 25 -7.39 9.02 -8.41
N LYS A 26 -8.16 7.96 -8.12
CA LYS A 26 -8.08 7.25 -6.81
C LYS A 26 -6.74 6.57 -6.50
N LYS A 27 -5.89 6.37 -7.52
CA LYS A 27 -4.57 5.72 -7.36
C LYS A 27 -3.47 6.74 -7.10
N GLY A 28 -3.57 7.95 -7.68
CA GLY A 28 -2.68 9.08 -7.40
C GLY A 28 -2.90 9.59 -5.99
N GLU A 29 -4.14 9.90 -5.63
CA GLU A 29 -4.57 10.42 -4.32
C GLU A 29 -4.15 9.52 -3.14
N ARG A 30 -4.22 8.19 -3.31
CA ARG A 30 -3.76 7.23 -2.28
C ARG A 30 -2.25 7.13 -2.15
N VAL A 31 -1.51 7.36 -3.23
CA VAL A 31 -0.04 7.37 -3.20
C VAL A 31 0.44 8.71 -2.61
N GLU A 32 -0.21 9.82 -3.00
CA GLU A 32 0.00 11.16 -2.44
C GLU A 32 -0.25 11.18 -0.92
N ASN A 33 -1.38 10.64 -0.46
CA ASN A 33 -1.70 10.53 0.98
C ASN A 33 -0.79 9.56 1.75
N MET A 34 -0.03 8.68 1.09
CA MET A 34 1.01 7.88 1.76
C MET A 34 2.38 8.54 1.71
N GLN A 35 2.61 9.48 0.79
CA GLN A 35 3.83 10.30 0.74
C GLN A 35 3.77 11.48 1.69
N SER A 36 2.58 11.89 2.12
CA SER A 36 2.40 13.01 3.05
C SER A 36 2.84 12.70 4.49
N TYR A 37 2.88 11.44 4.90
CA TYR A 37 3.26 11.07 6.26
C TYR A 37 4.77 10.85 6.41
N THR A 38 5.32 11.37 7.50
CA THR A 38 6.67 11.04 7.98
C THR A 38 6.75 9.56 8.39
N PRO A 39 7.96 8.96 8.39
CA PRO A 39 8.15 7.60 8.93
C PRO A 39 7.61 7.43 10.34
N GLU A 40 7.74 8.47 11.18
CA GLU A 40 7.26 8.52 12.55
C GLU A 40 5.72 8.47 12.63
N GLU A 41 5.01 9.32 11.88
CA GLU A 41 3.54 9.29 11.82
C GLU A 41 3.00 7.96 11.26
N MET A 42 3.69 7.42 10.25
CA MET A 42 3.34 6.11 9.69
C MET A 42 3.49 4.99 10.71
N ALA A 43 4.59 5.00 11.46
CA ALA A 43 4.83 4.03 12.51
C ALA A 43 3.78 4.14 13.62
N GLU A 44 3.41 5.37 14.01
CA GLU A 44 2.41 5.62 15.04
C GLU A 44 1.04 5.09 14.61
N LEU A 45 0.61 5.45 13.40
CA LEU A 45 -0.66 5.01 12.84
C LEU A 45 -0.73 3.48 12.73
N GLN A 46 0.36 2.85 12.29
CA GLN A 46 0.42 1.40 12.18
C GLN A 46 0.36 0.73 13.56
N THR A 47 1.07 1.29 14.54
CA THR A 47 1.05 0.78 15.92
C THR A 47 -0.34 0.90 16.52
N LYS A 48 -1.01 2.06 16.39
CA LYS A 48 -2.39 2.25 16.87
C LYS A 48 -3.38 1.26 16.22
N LYS A 49 -3.24 1.00 14.92
CA LYS A 49 -4.05 -0.02 14.23
C LYS A 49 -3.78 -1.43 14.74
N MET A 50 -2.53 -1.74 15.08
CA MET A 50 -2.18 -3.03 15.68
C MET A 50 -2.70 -3.14 17.11
N THR A 51 -2.63 -2.07 17.91
CA THR A 51 -3.25 -2.00 19.24
C THR A 51 -4.74 -2.28 19.15
N LEU A 52 -5.46 -1.60 18.25
CA LEU A 52 -6.90 -1.82 18.05
C LEU A 52 -7.24 -3.26 17.64
N ALA A 53 -6.37 -3.90 16.85
CA ALA A 53 -6.63 -5.24 16.34
C ALA A 53 -6.21 -6.35 17.30
N LEU A 54 -5.21 -6.13 18.15
CA LEU A 54 -4.55 -7.16 18.95
C LEU A 54 -4.56 -6.87 20.45
N ASP A 55 -5.15 -5.76 20.87
CA ASP A 55 -5.23 -5.32 22.28
C ASP A 55 -3.84 -5.25 22.93
N LEU A 56 -2.91 -4.57 22.26
CA LEU A 56 -1.51 -4.48 22.69
C LEU A 56 -1.37 -3.70 24.01
N THR A 57 -0.58 -4.25 24.94
CA THR A 57 -0.19 -3.52 26.16
C THR A 57 0.73 -2.34 25.84
N GLU A 58 0.86 -1.36 26.74
CA GLU A 58 1.73 -0.20 26.51
C GLU A 58 3.19 -0.58 26.22
N SER A 59 3.70 -1.63 26.88
CA SER A 59 5.05 -2.15 26.64
C SER A 59 5.18 -2.71 25.22
N GLN A 60 4.21 -3.52 24.79
CA GLN A 60 4.16 -4.06 23.43
C GLN A 60 4.03 -2.96 22.39
N GLN A 61 3.22 -1.92 22.65
CA GLN A 61 3.06 -0.78 21.76
C GLN A 61 4.39 -0.04 21.53
N LYS A 62 5.17 0.20 22.58
CA LYS A 62 6.52 0.81 22.47
C LYS A 62 7.45 -0.02 21.59
N GLN A 63 7.48 -1.34 21.79
CA GLN A 63 8.31 -2.25 21.01
C GLN A 63 7.86 -2.33 19.54
N VAL A 64 6.56 -2.48 19.30
CA VAL A 64 5.97 -2.50 17.95
C VAL A 64 6.19 -1.16 17.23
N MET A 65 6.09 -0.03 17.94
CA MET A 65 6.37 1.29 17.38
C MET A 65 7.80 1.41 16.87
N ALA A 66 8.78 0.97 17.66
CA ALA A 66 10.19 0.97 17.25
C ALA A 66 10.40 0.11 15.98
N LEU A 67 9.78 -1.07 15.91
CA LEU A 67 9.84 -1.93 14.72
C LEU A 67 9.15 -1.30 13.51
N ASN A 68 7.99 -0.69 13.70
CA ASN A 68 7.27 -0.02 12.62
C ASN A 68 8.04 1.19 12.10
N LEU A 69 8.77 1.90 12.96
CA LEU A 69 9.61 3.03 12.58
C LEU A 69 10.79 2.59 11.72
N GLU A 70 11.50 1.53 12.12
CA GLU A 70 12.58 0.92 11.34
C GLU A 70 12.07 0.55 9.93
N ASN A 71 10.93 -0.14 9.87
CA ASN A 71 10.30 -0.55 8.61
C ASN A 71 9.82 0.64 7.76
N ALA A 72 9.29 1.69 8.38
CA ALA A 72 8.81 2.88 7.68
C ALA A 72 9.97 3.67 7.05
N LYS A 73 11.08 3.83 7.79
CA LYS A 73 12.30 4.48 7.28
C LYS A 73 12.89 3.71 6.10
N GLU A 74 12.99 2.39 6.23
CA GLU A 74 13.47 1.54 5.14
C GLU A 74 12.56 1.65 3.90
N ARG A 75 11.24 1.62 4.09
CA ARG A 75 10.28 1.73 3.00
C ARG A 75 10.38 3.08 2.29
N LYS A 76 10.60 4.17 3.04
CA LYS A 76 10.80 5.52 2.48
C LYS A 76 12.06 5.56 1.61
N ALA A 77 13.19 5.08 2.13
CA ALA A 77 14.45 5.02 1.37
C ALA A 77 14.33 4.18 0.09
N ILE A 78 13.64 3.03 0.13
CA ILE A 78 13.38 2.21 -1.06
C ILE A 78 12.47 2.95 -2.05
N MET A 79 11.49 3.71 -1.57
CA MET A 79 10.60 4.49 -2.43
C MET A 79 11.36 5.60 -3.14
N GLU A 80 12.18 6.37 -2.42
CA GLU A 80 13.02 7.44 -2.96
C GLU A 80 13.98 6.91 -4.03
N LYS A 81 14.73 5.85 -3.72
CA LYS A 81 15.62 5.18 -4.68
C LYS A 81 14.88 4.72 -5.93
N ARG A 82 13.64 4.22 -5.80
CA ARG A 82 12.81 3.83 -6.96
C ARG A 82 12.29 5.01 -7.75
N GLN A 83 12.09 6.18 -7.14
CA GLN A 83 11.70 7.38 -7.87
C GLN A 83 12.87 7.93 -8.69
N GLU A 84 14.08 7.88 -8.14
CA GLU A 84 15.32 8.25 -8.84
C GLU A 84 15.56 7.33 -10.05
N MET A 85 15.53 6.00 -9.84
CA MET A 85 15.70 5.02 -10.92
C MET A 85 14.60 5.01 -11.97
N LYS A 86 13.47 5.71 -11.77
CA LYS A 86 12.42 5.87 -12.79
C LYS A 86 12.63 7.10 -13.67
N LYS A 87 13.45 8.04 -13.23
CA LYS A 87 13.87 9.21 -14.03
C LYS A 87 14.97 8.82 -15.01
N GLU A 88 15.77 7.82 -14.65
CA GLU A 88 16.72 7.13 -15.52
C GLU A 88 16.02 5.91 -16.16
N GLU A 89 16.36 5.55 -17.39
CA GLU A 89 15.63 4.55 -18.18
C GLU A 89 15.62 3.15 -17.52
N GLU A 90 14.47 2.48 -17.52
CA GLU A 90 14.19 1.29 -16.70
C GLU A 90 14.91 0.04 -17.25
N ALA A 91 16.17 -0.18 -16.85
CA ALA A 91 16.90 -1.41 -17.20
C ALA A 91 16.24 -2.65 -16.57
N SER A 92 15.99 -3.69 -17.38
CA SER A 92 15.42 -4.94 -16.90
C SER A 92 16.42 -5.68 -15.99
N LEU A 93 16.04 -5.94 -14.73
CA LEU A 93 16.90 -6.67 -13.78
C LEU A 93 17.28 -8.08 -14.28
N SER A 94 18.53 -8.46 -14.03
CA SER A 94 19.06 -9.81 -14.32
C SER A 94 18.34 -10.88 -13.48
N LYS A 95 18.50 -12.16 -13.84
CA LYS A 95 17.94 -13.28 -13.05
C LYS A 95 18.54 -13.34 -11.65
N GLU A 96 19.84 -13.09 -11.53
CA GLU A 96 20.57 -13.12 -10.26
C GLU A 96 20.11 -11.99 -9.33
N ASP A 97 19.96 -10.77 -9.86
CA ASP A 97 19.44 -9.64 -9.08
C ASP A 97 18.03 -9.91 -8.58
N LYS A 98 17.17 -10.48 -9.44
CA LYS A 98 15.80 -10.89 -9.07
C LYS A 98 15.82 -11.93 -7.95
N LEU A 99 16.73 -12.89 -7.98
CA LEU A 99 16.85 -13.91 -6.93
C LEU A 99 17.31 -13.27 -5.60
N LYS A 100 18.35 -12.44 -5.64
CA LYS A 100 18.88 -11.73 -4.47
C LYS A 100 17.81 -10.84 -3.82
N MET A 101 17.03 -10.11 -4.62
CA MET A 101 15.92 -9.30 -4.11
C MET A 101 14.84 -10.15 -3.43
N LYS A 102 14.52 -11.34 -3.98
CA LYS A 102 13.55 -12.25 -3.35
C LYS A 102 14.06 -12.80 -2.02
N ASN A 103 15.31 -13.23 -1.95
CA ASN A 103 15.92 -13.73 -0.71
C ASN A 103 15.91 -12.64 0.36
N ASN A 104 16.41 -11.43 0.04
CA ASN A 104 16.41 -10.31 0.98
C ASN A 104 14.99 -9.96 1.48
N MET A 105 13.97 -10.08 0.63
CA MET A 105 12.58 -9.86 1.04
C MET A 105 12.10 -10.94 2.01
N LEU A 106 12.42 -12.21 1.74
CA LEU A 106 12.05 -13.33 2.61
C LEU A 106 12.77 -13.24 3.96
N ASP A 107 14.06 -12.92 3.97
CA ASP A 107 14.84 -12.75 5.20
C ASP A 107 14.26 -11.66 6.09
N LYS A 108 13.83 -10.54 5.51
CA LYS A 108 13.13 -9.47 6.24
C LYS A 108 11.79 -9.95 6.81
N GLN A 109 11.02 -10.74 6.06
CA GLN A 109 9.77 -11.29 6.56
C GLN A 109 10.01 -12.26 7.72
N ILE A 110 11.04 -13.10 7.63
CA ILE A 110 11.46 -14.02 8.70
C ILE A 110 11.89 -13.24 9.94
N ALA A 111 12.75 -12.24 9.77
CA ALA A 111 13.19 -11.39 10.87
C ALA A 111 12.01 -10.67 11.55
N MET A 112 11.08 -10.11 10.76
CA MET A 112 9.88 -9.46 11.30
C MET A 112 8.99 -10.45 12.05
N LYS A 113 8.74 -11.64 11.49
CA LYS A 113 7.99 -12.70 12.18
C LYS A 113 8.62 -13.07 13.52
N SER A 114 9.95 -13.22 13.56
CA SER A 114 10.69 -13.55 14.78
C SER A 114 10.61 -12.43 15.81
N LYS A 115 10.82 -11.17 15.41
CA LYS A 115 10.70 -10.01 16.30
C LYS A 115 9.28 -9.87 16.86
N MET A 116 8.25 -10.05 16.03
CA MET A 116 6.84 -10.00 16.46
C MET A 116 6.48 -11.13 17.43
N LYS A 117 6.98 -12.35 17.19
CA LYS A 117 6.74 -13.50 18.09
C LYS A 117 7.30 -13.27 19.50
N LYS A 118 8.36 -12.47 19.63
CA LYS A 118 8.94 -12.11 20.94
C LYS A 118 8.13 -11.04 21.69
N ILE A 119 7.37 -10.23 20.97
CA ILE A 119 6.60 -9.10 21.54
C ILE A 119 5.18 -9.54 21.89
N LEU A 120 4.56 -10.31 21.00
CA LEU A 120 3.18 -10.75 21.15
C LEU A 120 3.10 -12.03 21.98
N ASN A 121 2.01 -12.20 22.73
CA ASN A 121 1.66 -13.50 23.27
C ASN A 121 1.11 -14.43 22.16
N ASP A 122 0.88 -15.71 22.47
CA ASP A 122 0.49 -16.71 21.49
C ASP A 122 -0.85 -16.39 20.78
N GLU A 123 -1.84 -15.88 21.52
CA GLU A 123 -3.15 -15.52 20.96
C GLU A 123 -3.04 -14.33 20.01
N GLN A 124 -2.35 -13.27 20.45
CA GLN A 124 -2.08 -12.08 19.65
C GLN A 124 -1.25 -12.42 18.40
N TYR A 125 -0.27 -13.30 18.53
CA TYR A 125 0.57 -13.73 17.42
C TYR A 125 -0.24 -14.50 16.38
N SER A 126 -1.06 -15.45 16.80
CA SER A 126 -1.95 -16.21 15.90
C SER A 126 -2.92 -15.27 15.15
N LYS A 127 -3.54 -14.33 15.87
CA LYS A 127 -4.40 -13.30 15.25
C LYS A 127 -3.63 -12.43 14.27
N TRP A 128 -2.42 -12.02 14.62
CA TRP A 128 -1.54 -11.25 13.74
C TRP A 128 -1.17 -12.02 12.47
N GLU A 129 -0.85 -13.32 12.55
CA GLU A 129 -0.55 -14.17 11.39
C GLU A 129 -1.76 -14.30 10.46
N ASN A 130 -2.95 -14.54 11.01
CA ASN A 130 -4.20 -14.60 10.24
C ASN A 130 -4.47 -13.27 9.51
N LEU A 131 -4.27 -12.13 10.18
CA LEU A 131 -4.40 -10.82 9.56
C LEU A 131 -3.39 -10.60 8.42
N GLN A 132 -2.16 -11.13 8.53
CA GLN A 132 -1.19 -11.07 7.43
C GLN A 132 -1.63 -11.94 6.25
N GLU A 133 -2.09 -13.17 6.51
CA GLU A 133 -2.54 -14.09 5.47
C GLU A 133 -3.74 -13.51 4.69
N GLU A 134 -4.74 -12.97 5.39
CA GLU A 134 -5.87 -12.32 4.76
C GLU A 134 -5.44 -11.16 3.85
N ARG A 135 -4.50 -10.32 4.32
CA ARG A 135 -3.98 -9.21 3.51
C ARG A 135 -3.29 -9.73 2.25
N MET A 136 -2.55 -10.84 2.35
CA MET A 136 -1.92 -11.49 1.20
C MET A 136 -2.96 -12.03 0.21
N LYS A 137 -3.99 -12.74 0.70
CA LYS A 137 -5.10 -13.26 -0.13
C LYS A 137 -5.83 -12.13 -0.87
N LYS A 138 -6.25 -11.08 -0.15
CA LYS A 138 -6.90 -9.89 -0.74
C LYS A 138 -6.01 -9.23 -1.79
N GLY A 139 -4.70 -9.17 -1.56
CA GLY A 139 -3.72 -8.67 -2.52
C GLY A 139 -3.60 -9.53 -3.78
N TYR A 140 -3.61 -10.85 -3.64
CA TYR A 140 -3.60 -11.80 -4.76
C TYR A 140 -4.87 -11.69 -5.61
N ASP A 141 -6.03 -11.69 -4.97
CA ASP A 141 -7.33 -11.60 -5.65
C ASP A 141 -7.50 -10.30 -6.43
N SER A 142 -7.06 -9.18 -5.83
CA SER A 142 -7.06 -7.88 -6.51
C SER A 142 -6.18 -7.89 -7.77
N LYS A 143 -5.02 -8.53 -7.73
CA LYS A 143 -4.14 -8.68 -8.91
C LYS A 143 -4.79 -9.59 -9.96
N LYS A 144 -5.38 -10.71 -9.56
CA LYS A 144 -6.08 -11.64 -10.46
C LYS A 144 -7.24 -10.95 -11.18
N GLN A 145 -8.06 -10.20 -10.46
CA GLN A 145 -9.17 -9.45 -11.05
C GLN A 145 -8.69 -8.39 -12.06
N LYS A 146 -7.59 -7.68 -11.77
CA LYS A 146 -7.00 -6.72 -12.72
C LYS A 146 -6.48 -7.39 -13.99
N ARG A 147 -5.92 -8.59 -13.90
CA ARG A 147 -5.46 -9.35 -15.08
C ARG A 147 -6.61 -9.85 -15.94
N ARG A 148 -7.78 -10.14 -15.34
CA ARG A 148 -8.99 -10.55 -16.08
C ARG A 148 -9.72 -9.39 -16.78
N ARG A 149 -9.47 -8.16 -16.33
CA ARG A 149 -10.06 -6.92 -16.89
C ARG A 149 -9.19 -6.26 -17.97
N LYS A 150 -7.95 -6.73 -18.12
CA LYS A 150 -7.06 -6.37 -19.23
C LYS A 150 -7.19 -7.42 -20.31
#